data_AF-A0A2N2GKF1-F1
#
_entry.id   AF-A0A2N2GKF1-F1
#
_cell.length_a   1.000
_cell.length_b   1.000
_cell.length_c   1.000
_cell.angle_alpha   90.00
_cell.angle_beta   90.00
_cell.angle_gamma   90.00
#
_symmetry.space_group_name_H-M   'P 1'
#
loop_
_entity.id
_entity.type
_entity.pdbx_description
1 polymer ?
#
loop_
_entity_poly.entity_id
_entity_poly.type
_entity_poly.pdbx_seq_one_letter_code
_entity_poly.pdbx_strand_id
1 'polypeptide(L)'
;MRVSNWNPHKFDGEIITAGMDRLEKAAEVIANDARRRVPVASGKLRSSIRVVRLKGDTRRNIRVYAGNRTKGGAYYAHMVERGTVKMRAKPFLRPALNASKDKIQNILRNGG
;
A
#
# COMPACT_ATOMS: atom_id res chain seq x y z
N MET A 1 30.98 -0.57 33.82
CA MET A 1 30.52 0.63 33.07
C MET A 1 29.00 0.55 32.95
N ARG A 2 28.24 1.32 33.75
CA ARG A 2 26.78 1.39 33.63
C ARG A 2 26.46 2.35 32.49
N VAL A 3 25.82 1.86 31.43
CA VAL A 3 25.30 2.70 30.35
C VAL A 3 24.08 3.47 30.87
N SER A 4 24.34 4.55 31.61
CA SER A 4 23.31 5.44 32.20
C SER A 4 22.38 6.09 31.16
N ASN A 5 22.77 6.08 29.89
CA ASN A 5 22.02 6.67 28.77
C ASN A 5 21.36 5.64 27.83
N TRP A 6 21.37 4.34 28.18
CA TRP A 6 20.68 3.31 27.39
C TRP A 6 19.18 3.32 27.74
N ASN A 7 18.36 3.93 26.90
CA ASN A 7 16.89 3.87 26.97
C ASN A 7 16.32 3.08 25.78
N PRO A 8 16.17 1.74 25.91
CA PRO A 8 15.71 0.87 24.83
C PRO A 8 14.39 1.33 24.21
N HIS A 9 13.45 1.82 25.02
CA HIS A 9 12.13 2.25 24.56
C HIS A 9 12.17 3.40 23.56
N LYS A 10 13.15 4.31 23.68
CA LYS A 10 13.31 5.42 22.75
C LYS A 10 13.84 4.94 21.39
N PHE A 11 14.87 4.09 21.41
CA PHE A 11 15.47 3.52 20.20
C PHE A 11 14.49 2.60 19.47
N ASP A 12 13.68 1.83 20.20
CA ASP A 12 12.64 1.00 19.61
C ASP A 12 11.64 1.84 18.80
N GLY A 13 11.16 2.95 19.36
CA GLY A 13 10.22 3.85 18.69
C GLY A 13 10.76 4.43 17.39
N GLU A 14 12.02 4.86 17.39
CA GLU A 14 12.70 5.40 16.22
C GLU A 14 12.91 4.33 15.13
N ILE A 15 13.41 3.15 15.50
CA ILE A 15 13.64 2.03 14.58
C ILE A 15 12.31 1.55 13.96
N ILE A 16 11.26 1.42 14.78
CA ILE A 16 9.94 1.03 14.32
C ILE A 16 9.39 2.06 13.33
N THR A 17 9.53 3.34 13.64
CA THR A 17 9.06 4.43 12.75
C THR A 17 9.79 4.37 11.42
N ALA A 18 11.12 4.29 11.43
CA ALA A 18 11.92 4.18 10.22
C ALA A 18 11.55 2.93 9.37
N GLY A 19 11.31 1.79 10.01
CA GLY A 19 10.86 0.57 9.33
C GLY A 19 9.49 0.73 8.69
N MET A 20 8.54 1.36 9.40
CA MET A 20 7.19 1.63 8.89
C MET A 20 7.21 2.62 7.73
N ASP A 21 8.04 3.66 7.79
CA ASP A 21 8.16 4.65 6.72
C ASP A 21 8.72 4.01 5.43
N ARG A 22 9.64 3.04 5.56
CA ARG A 22 10.13 2.25 4.42
C ARG A 22 9.04 1.36 3.81
N LEU A 23 8.25 0.70 4.65
CA LEU A 23 7.11 -0.09 4.19
C LEU A 23 6.07 0.78 3.48
N GLU A 24 5.90 2.03 3.93
CA GLU A 24 4.96 2.98 3.34
C GLU A 24 5.43 3.40 1.95
N LYS A 25 6.71 3.75 1.81
CA LYS A 25 7.34 4.00 0.50
C LYS A 25 7.20 2.81 -0.45
N ALA A 26 7.42 1.59 0.03
CA ALA A 26 7.25 0.39 -0.77
C ALA A 26 5.80 0.21 -1.24
N ALA A 27 4.83 0.48 -0.37
CA ALA A 27 3.41 0.43 -0.70
C ALA A 27 2.98 1.52 -1.69
N GLU A 28 3.60 2.71 -1.64
CA GLU A 28 3.36 3.79 -2.60
C GLU A 28 3.78 3.39 -4.02
N VAL A 29 4.89 2.67 -4.17
CA VAL A 29 5.31 2.14 -5.48
C VAL A 29 4.21 1.25 -6.07
N ILE A 30 3.64 0.36 -5.26
CA ILE A 30 2.53 -0.51 -5.67
C ILE A 30 1.30 0.33 -6.04
N ALA A 31 0.92 1.30 -5.20
CA ALA A 31 -0.23 2.15 -5.45
C ALA A 31 -0.07 2.94 -6.76
N ASN A 32 1.13 3.46 -7.02
CA ASN A 32 1.45 4.19 -8.25
C ASN A 32 1.38 3.28 -9.48
N ASP A 33 1.89 2.05 -9.40
CA ASP A 33 1.77 1.10 -10.51
C ASP A 33 0.32 0.67 -10.74
N ALA A 34 -0.44 0.43 -9.67
CA ALA A 34 -1.86 0.12 -9.74
C ALA A 34 -2.65 1.27 -10.40
N ARG A 35 -2.33 2.53 -10.09
CA ARG A 35 -2.92 3.72 -10.73
C ARG A 35 -2.61 3.83 -12.22
N ARG A 36 -1.52 3.24 -12.70
CA ARG A 36 -1.18 3.21 -14.14
C ARG A 36 -1.92 2.09 -14.89
N ARG A 37 -2.15 0.95 -14.23
CA ARG A 37 -2.79 -0.22 -14.82
C ARG A 37 -4.31 -0.18 -14.81
N VAL A 38 -4.88 0.55 -13.86
CA VAL A 38 -6.33 0.55 -13.65
C VAL A 38 -7.06 1.13 -14.87
N PRO A 39 -8.12 0.45 -15.36
CA PRO A 39 -8.94 0.99 -16.44
C PRO A 39 -9.58 2.32 -16.03
N VAL A 40 -9.45 3.33 -16.88
CA VAL A 40 -9.99 4.67 -16.63
C VAL A 40 -11.26 4.85 -17.47
N ALA A 41 -12.41 4.89 -16.80
CA ALA A 41 -13.67 5.34 -17.39
C ALA A 41 -13.98 6.78 -16.96
N SER A 42 -14.18 7.00 -15.66
CA SER A 42 -14.41 8.32 -15.06
C SER A 42 -13.24 8.81 -14.18
N GLY A 43 -12.16 8.03 -14.08
CA GLY A 43 -11.03 8.31 -13.18
C GLY A 43 -11.27 8.04 -11.69
N LYS A 44 -12.52 7.93 -11.24
CA LYS A 44 -12.87 7.72 -9.82
C LYS A 44 -12.16 6.53 -9.18
N LEU A 45 -12.09 5.40 -9.88
CA LEU A 45 -11.40 4.21 -9.37
C LEU A 45 -9.89 4.46 -9.22
N ARG A 46 -9.26 5.12 -10.20
CA ARG A 46 -7.84 5.50 -10.13
C ARG A 46 -7.56 6.41 -8.94
N SER A 47 -8.38 7.44 -8.73
CA SER A 47 -8.24 8.37 -7.60
C SER A 47 -8.51 7.74 -6.25
N SER A 48 -9.26 6.63 -6.18
CA SER A 48 -9.52 5.92 -4.93
C SER A 48 -8.35 5.05 -4.44
N ILE A 49 -7.33 4.81 -5.29
CA ILE A 49 -6.19 3.96 -4.92
C ILE A 49 -5.29 4.73 -3.95
N ARG A 50 -5.11 4.19 -2.75
CA ARG A 50 -4.37 4.85 -1.65
C ARG A 50 -3.66 3.87 -0.74
N VAL A 51 -2.55 4.32 -0.17
CA VAL A 51 -1.86 3.64 0.93
C VAL A 51 -2.49 4.08 2.25
N VAL A 52 -2.64 3.15 3.19
CA VAL A 52 -3.23 3.39 4.49
C VAL A 52 -2.39 2.74 5.57
N ARG A 53 -1.92 3.59 6.48
CA ARG A 53 -1.35 3.23 7.77
C ARG A 53 -2.36 3.61 8.85
N LEU A 54 -2.93 2.62 9.53
CA LEU A 54 -3.92 2.86 10.57
C LEU A 54 -3.20 3.32 11.86
N LYS A 55 -3.57 4.51 12.36
CA LYS A 55 -3.09 5.01 13.65
C LYS A 55 -3.62 4.09 14.76
N GLY A 56 -2.71 3.59 15.61
CA GLY A 56 -3.05 2.66 16.69
C GLY A 56 -3.17 1.18 16.28
N ASP A 57 -2.84 0.81 15.03
CA ASP A 57 -2.81 -0.61 14.63
C ASP A 57 -1.63 -1.31 15.30
N THR A 58 -1.93 -2.15 16.30
CA THR A 58 -0.94 -2.96 17.04
C THR A 58 -0.21 -3.93 16.13
N ARG A 59 -0.82 -4.33 15.02
CA ARG A 59 -0.21 -5.22 14.01
C ARG A 59 0.64 -4.47 12.99
N ARG A 60 0.72 -3.12 13.08
CA ARG A 60 1.62 -2.29 12.28
C ARG A 60 1.51 -2.55 10.76
N ASN A 61 0.29 -2.65 10.26
CA ASN A 61 0.06 -2.94 8.85
C ASN A 61 0.04 -1.69 7.99
N ILE A 62 0.60 -1.84 6.79
CA ILE A 62 0.40 -0.91 5.68
C ILE A 62 -0.41 -1.61 4.61
N ARG A 63 -1.47 -0.95 4.15
CA ARG A 63 -2.45 -1.52 3.23
C ARG A 63 -2.60 -0.64 2.00
N VAL A 64 -2.62 -1.25 0.83
CA VAL A 64 -3.00 -0.57 -0.42
C VAL A 64 -4.46 -0.88 -0.70
N TYR A 65 -5.32 0.14 -0.67
CA TYR A 65 -6.73 0.01 -0.97
C TYR A 65 -7.06 0.54 -2.36
N ALA A 66 -8.03 -0.09 -3.01
CA ALA A 66 -8.68 0.43 -4.20
C ALA A 66 -10.20 0.36 -4.02
N GLY A 67 -10.88 1.44 -4.40
CA GLY A 67 -12.31 1.60 -4.21
C GLY A 67 -12.70 2.21 -2.86
N ASN A 68 -13.96 2.60 -2.78
CA ASN A 68 -14.61 3.08 -1.56
C ASN A 68 -16.09 2.67 -1.58
N ARG A 69 -16.71 2.54 -0.41
CA ARG A 69 -18.12 2.16 -0.26
C ARG A 69 -19.08 3.36 -0.25
N THR A 70 -18.58 4.57 -0.51
CA THR A 70 -19.37 5.80 -0.49
C THR A 70 -20.28 5.92 -1.71
N LYS A 71 -21.42 6.62 -1.57
CA LYS A 71 -22.36 6.91 -2.67
C LYS A 71 -21.62 7.69 -3.77
N GLY A 72 -21.68 7.19 -5.02
CA GLY A 72 -20.92 7.75 -6.15
C GLY A 72 -19.42 7.37 -6.18
N GLY A 73 -19.00 6.49 -5.29
CA GLY A 73 -17.66 5.95 -5.16
C GLY A 73 -17.35 4.77 -6.10
N ALA A 74 -16.13 4.25 -5.98
CA ALA A 74 -15.58 3.16 -6.76
C ALA A 74 -15.75 1.79 -6.06
N TYR A 75 -16.97 1.47 -5.60
CA TYR A 75 -17.27 0.19 -4.94
C TYR A 75 -17.00 -1.01 -5.86
N TYR A 76 -17.10 -0.79 -7.17
CA TYR A 76 -16.86 -1.77 -8.23
C TYR A 76 -15.39 -2.14 -8.44
N ALA A 77 -14.45 -1.62 -7.63
CA ALA A 77 -13.02 -1.94 -7.72
C ALA A 77 -12.75 -3.46 -7.76
N HIS A 78 -13.40 -4.22 -6.87
CA HIS A 78 -13.25 -5.66 -6.78
C HIS A 78 -13.83 -6.40 -8.00
N MET A 79 -14.90 -5.86 -8.58
CA MET A 79 -15.51 -6.38 -9.82
C MET A 79 -14.57 -6.18 -11.01
N VAL A 80 -13.83 -5.06 -11.05
CA VAL A 80 -12.81 -4.81 -12.08
C VAL A 80 -11.62 -5.75 -11.90
N GLU A 81 -11.14 -5.94 -10.67
CA GLU A 81 -9.99 -6.81 -10.39
C GLU A 81 -10.26 -8.29 -10.72
N ARG A 82 -11.45 -8.80 -10.37
CA ARG A 82 -11.79 -10.23 -10.45
C ARG A 82 -12.69 -10.60 -11.62
N GLY A 83 -13.30 -9.61 -12.28
CA GLY A 83 -14.35 -9.83 -13.26
C GLY A 83 -15.71 -10.12 -12.59
N THR A 84 -16.73 -10.19 -13.42
CA THR A 84 -18.09 -10.63 -13.07
C THR A 84 -18.59 -11.57 -14.15
N VAL A 85 -19.76 -12.18 -13.94
CA VAL A 85 -20.41 -13.03 -14.96
C VAL A 85 -20.55 -12.31 -16.31
N LYS A 86 -20.77 -10.99 -16.30
CA LYS A 86 -21.01 -10.18 -17.50
C LYS A 86 -19.77 -9.40 -17.99
N MET A 87 -18.65 -9.45 -17.27
CA MET A 87 -17.47 -8.62 -17.56
C MET A 87 -16.17 -9.38 -17.26
N ARG A 88 -15.27 -9.47 -18.25
CA ARG A 88 -13.93 -10.04 -18.05
C ARG A 88 -13.12 -9.23 -17.03
N ALA A 89 -12.31 -9.93 -16.24
CA ALA A 89 -11.41 -9.31 -15.28
C ALA A 89 -10.39 -8.39 -15.96
N LYS A 90 -10.16 -7.22 -15.37
CA LYS A 90 -9.11 -6.27 -15.75
C LYS A 90 -8.26 -5.99 -14.51
N PRO A 91 -7.45 -6.97 -14.08
CA PRO A 91 -6.69 -6.88 -12.84
C PRO A 91 -5.66 -5.74 -12.92
N PHE A 92 -5.53 -5.00 -11.82
CA PHE A 92 -4.65 -3.85 -11.71
C PHE A 92 -3.83 -3.88 -10.42
N LEU A 93 -4.37 -4.41 -9.31
CA LEU A 93 -3.65 -4.51 -8.04
C LEU A 93 -2.66 -5.68 -8.00
N ARG A 94 -3.12 -6.90 -8.31
CA ARG A 94 -2.22 -8.07 -8.32
C ARG A 94 -1.07 -7.92 -9.31
N PRO A 95 -1.30 -7.47 -10.56
CA PRO A 95 -0.21 -7.20 -11.50
C PRO A 95 0.73 -6.10 -10.99
N ALA A 96 0.22 -5.05 -10.33
CA ALA A 96 1.05 -3.99 -9.78
C ALA A 96 1.98 -4.48 -8.66
N LEU A 97 1.48 -5.32 -7.78
CA LEU A 97 2.30 -5.97 -6.75
C LEU A 97 3.38 -6.83 -7.40
N ASN A 98 3.02 -7.68 -8.35
CA ASN A 98 3.95 -8.59 -9.01
C ASN A 98 5.06 -7.85 -9.77
N ALA A 99 4.71 -6.81 -10.52
CA ALA A 99 5.67 -6.02 -11.28
C ALA A 99 6.58 -5.16 -10.40
N SER A 100 6.17 -4.85 -9.17
CA SER A 100 6.93 -3.99 -8.26
C SER A 100 7.79 -4.78 -7.26
N LYS A 101 7.79 -6.13 -7.31
CA LYS A 101 8.47 -6.99 -6.33
C LYS A 101 9.94 -6.62 -6.12
N ASP A 102 10.70 -6.49 -7.20
CA ASP A 102 12.14 -6.22 -7.11
C ASP A 102 12.40 -4.81 -6.53
N LYS A 103 11.59 -3.83 -6.93
CA LYS A 103 11.66 -2.47 -6.39
C LYS A 103 11.32 -2.43 -4.89
N ILE A 104 10.29 -3.16 -4.47
CA ILE A 104 9.91 -3.30 -3.07
C ILE A 104 11.08 -3.92 -2.27
N GLN A 105 11.66 -5.01 -2.77
CA GLN A 105 12.80 -5.66 -2.11
C GLN A 105 13.99 -4.71 -1.95
N ASN A 106 14.30 -3.94 -2.99
CA ASN A 106 15.38 -2.95 -2.94
C ASN A 106 15.11 -1.84 -1.91
N ILE A 107 13.89 -1.30 -1.85
CA ILE A 107 13.51 -0.27 -0.85
C ILE A 107 13.64 -0.82 0.57
N LEU A 108 13.18 -2.05 0.80
CA LEU A 108 13.19 -2.65 2.14
C LEU A 108 14.60 -3.02 2.61
N ARG A 109 15.46 -3.47 1.70
CA ARG A 109 16.84 -3.88 2.03
C ARG A 109 17.80 -2.70 2.11
N ASN A 110 17.71 -1.76 1.16
CA ASN A 110 18.74 -0.74 0.96
C ASN A 110 18.29 0.67 1.36
N GLY A 111 17.03 0.86 1.78
CA GLY A 111 16.53 2.13 2.30
C GLY A 111 15.94 3.09 1.26
N GLY A 112 16.03 2.75 -0.03
CA GLY A 112 15.55 3.58 -1.15
C GLY A 112 16.60 4.57 -1.64
#